data_AF-A0A6A5SYL8-F1
#
_entry.id   AF-A0A6A5SYL8-F1
#
_cell.length_a   1.000
_cell.length_b   1.000
_cell.length_c   1.000
_cell.angle_alpha   90.00
_cell.angle_beta   90.00
_cell.angle_gamma   90.00
#
_symmetry.space_group_name_H-M   'P 1'
#
loop_
_entity.id
_entity.type
_entity.pdbx_description
1 polymer ?
#
loop_
_entity_poly.entity_id
_entity_poly.type
_entity_poly.pdbx_seq_one_letter_code
_entity_poly.pdbx_strand_id
1 'polypeptide(L)'
;MAAMYSKEDLRHNDSSKATPSRPKDQATDVTSEKKSVGKECPTCKGSGCIQEPAKPKTVDIDAEVIDTHHQLPVLPSPLPKPHREFVHCMPPEPPTYRKFSVFTAGSIEMGKAVQWQKQMVTMLSPLPITVNNPRRGQWDPDATQEARNEAFREQVEWELSALEQADVICFFFDCTTMSPVTMLELGLWAASDKVIVCCDKRFWRAGNVHIVCERYGIPSVDNFEDLVPAVRKMLEQKGMQLENNGDIIGENEHVEKPKPKKKTQLEAEKEDLQRQIDALEAQLANSKV
;
A
#
# COMPACT_ATOMS: atom_id res chain seq x y z
N MET A 1 -3.58 23.02 52.46
CA MET A 1 -4.95 22.74 51.98
C MET A 1 -4.83 21.64 50.92
N ALA A 2 -4.70 20.34 51.21
CA ALA A 2 -5.34 19.42 52.17
C ALA A 2 -6.80 19.06 51.84
N ALA A 3 -6.96 17.90 51.20
CA ALA A 3 -7.94 16.81 51.43
C ALA A 3 -7.69 15.78 50.30
N MET A 4 -7.13 14.57 50.44
CA MET A 4 -7.10 13.52 51.48
C MET A 4 -8.48 13.07 51.97
N TYR A 5 -8.92 11.91 51.47
CA TYR A 5 -9.56 10.78 52.17
C TYR A 5 -9.57 9.57 51.21
N SER A 6 -9.60 8.31 51.61
CA SER A 6 -8.82 7.50 52.57
C SER A 6 -9.06 6.04 52.12
N LYS A 7 -8.09 5.15 52.33
CA LYS A 7 -8.18 3.69 52.15
C LYS A 7 -8.91 3.03 53.34
N GLU A 8 -9.10 1.71 53.17
CA GLU A 8 -9.30 0.61 54.14
C GLU A 8 -10.76 0.12 54.28
N ASP A 9 -11.08 -1.19 54.35
CA ASP A 9 -10.30 -2.43 54.22
C ASP A 9 -11.23 -3.66 54.09
N LEU A 10 -10.71 -4.66 53.36
CA LEU A 10 -10.71 -6.12 53.60
C LEU A 10 -11.83 -6.82 54.42
N ARG A 11 -12.39 -7.88 53.81
CA ARG A 11 -12.39 -9.29 54.30
C ARG A 11 -13.04 -10.21 53.25
N HIS A 12 -12.27 -11.07 52.57
CA HIS A 12 -12.07 -12.50 52.87
C HIS A 12 -13.34 -13.35 52.90
N ASN A 13 -13.52 -14.21 51.89
CA ASN A 13 -13.81 -15.62 52.16
C ASN A 13 -13.25 -16.51 51.05
N ASP A 14 -12.35 -17.40 51.45
CA ASP A 14 -11.72 -18.48 50.71
C ASP A 14 -12.39 -19.79 51.13
N SER A 15 -12.70 -20.68 50.19
CA SER A 15 -12.69 -22.13 50.42
C SER A 15 -12.83 -22.93 49.12
N SER A 16 -11.68 -23.36 48.63
CA SER A 16 -11.26 -24.77 48.55
C SER A 16 -11.99 -25.80 47.65
N LYS A 17 -11.20 -26.28 46.66
CA LYS A 17 -10.90 -27.68 46.27
C LYS A 17 -12.01 -28.60 45.74
N ALA A 18 -11.81 -29.12 44.51
CA ALA A 18 -11.32 -30.49 44.27
C ALA A 18 -11.19 -30.83 42.77
N THR A 19 -10.01 -31.27 42.34
CA THR A 19 -9.77 -32.18 41.19
C THR A 19 -10.00 -33.63 41.62
N PRO A 20 -10.34 -34.55 40.69
CA PRO A 20 -9.29 -35.53 40.31
C PRO A 20 -9.33 -36.08 38.86
N SER A 21 -8.12 -36.44 38.42
CA SER A 21 -7.70 -37.63 37.64
C SER A 21 -8.10 -37.85 36.18
N ARG A 22 -7.05 -38.09 35.40
CA ARG A 22 -6.91 -38.55 34.02
C ARG A 22 -6.96 -40.10 33.93
N PRO A 23 -7.48 -40.70 32.86
CA PRO A 23 -7.07 -42.03 32.41
C PRO A 23 -6.03 -41.96 31.29
N LYS A 24 -5.04 -42.84 31.38
CA LYS A 24 -4.12 -43.24 30.32
C LYS A 24 -4.83 -44.30 29.47
N ASP A 25 -4.73 -44.21 28.14
CA ASP A 25 -4.82 -45.35 27.21
C ASP A 25 -3.98 -44.99 25.97
N GLN A 26 -2.76 -45.53 25.89
CA GLN A 26 -2.38 -46.67 25.06
C GLN A 26 -2.40 -46.35 23.56
N ALA A 27 -1.25 -45.89 23.08
CA ALA A 27 -0.87 -45.97 21.69
C ALA A 27 -0.66 -47.45 21.32
N THR A 28 -1.41 -47.93 20.34
CA THR A 28 -1.11 -49.17 19.63
C THR A 28 -0.71 -48.81 18.21
N ASP A 29 0.52 -49.17 17.91
CA ASP A 29 1.14 -49.24 16.60
C ASP A 29 0.43 -50.32 15.77
N VAL A 30 -0.15 -49.93 14.63
CA VAL A 30 -0.53 -50.85 13.57
C VAL A 30 -0.08 -50.25 12.25
N THR A 31 1.07 -50.74 11.82
CA THR A 31 1.53 -50.73 10.44
C THR A 31 0.47 -51.36 9.53
N SER A 32 0.05 -50.65 8.48
CA SER A 32 -0.52 -51.31 7.31
C SER A 32 -0.12 -50.55 6.05
N GLU A 33 0.93 -51.05 5.41
CA GLU A 33 1.20 -50.83 4.00
C GLU A 33 -0.06 -51.20 3.18
N LYS A 34 -0.57 -50.24 2.40
CA LYS A 34 -1.46 -50.57 1.28
C LYS A 34 -0.75 -50.23 -0.03
N LYS A 35 -0.11 -51.25 -0.59
CA LYS A 35 0.21 -51.37 -2.01
C LYS A 35 -1.09 -51.23 -2.81
N SER A 36 -1.27 -50.14 -3.55
CA SER A 36 -2.23 -50.10 -4.64
C SER A 36 -1.57 -50.69 -5.89
N VAL A 37 -1.77 -52.00 -6.05
CA VAL A 37 -1.47 -52.73 -7.29
C VAL A 37 -2.43 -52.22 -8.36
N GLY A 38 -1.87 -51.70 -9.45
CA GLY A 38 -2.61 -51.34 -10.65
C GLY A 38 -3.34 -52.55 -11.22
N LYS A 39 -4.63 -52.38 -11.49
CA LYS A 39 -5.39 -53.28 -12.36
C LYS A 39 -5.63 -52.54 -13.67
N GLU A 40 -4.91 -52.95 -14.71
CA GLU A 40 -5.19 -52.57 -16.09
C GLU A 40 -6.58 -53.10 -16.49
N CYS A 41 -7.40 -52.23 -17.08
CA CYS A 41 -8.69 -52.57 -17.66
C CYS A 41 -8.49 -52.93 -19.15
N PRO A 42 -8.78 -54.15 -19.61
CA PRO A 42 -8.38 -54.61 -20.95
C PRO A 42 -9.43 -54.31 -22.04
N THR A 43 -10.14 -53.18 -22.01
CA THR A 43 -11.18 -52.89 -23.04
C THR A 43 -11.48 -51.43 -23.40
N CYS A 44 -10.69 -50.45 -22.97
CA CYS A 44 -10.93 -49.05 -23.34
C CYS A 44 -10.15 -48.66 -24.60
N LYS A 45 -10.71 -48.89 -25.79
CA LYS A 45 -10.19 -48.27 -27.03
C LYS A 45 -10.55 -46.78 -27.03
N GLY A 46 -9.52 -45.94 -26.96
CA GLY A 46 -9.54 -44.54 -27.39
C GLY A 46 -10.47 -43.61 -26.62
N SER A 47 -9.96 -43.05 -25.51
CA SER A 47 -10.39 -41.72 -25.07
C SER A 47 -9.17 -40.82 -25.11
N GLY A 48 -9.20 -39.84 -26.01
CA GLY A 48 -8.17 -38.82 -26.09
C GLY A 48 -7.97 -38.21 -24.72
N CYS A 49 -6.71 -38.06 -24.31
CA CYS A 49 -6.36 -37.20 -23.20
C CYS A 49 -6.99 -35.85 -23.49
N ILE A 50 -8.02 -35.49 -22.71
CA ILE A 50 -8.44 -34.11 -22.59
C ILE A 50 -7.22 -33.43 -22.00
N GLN A 51 -6.43 -32.78 -22.86
CA GLN A 51 -5.39 -31.87 -22.40
C GLN A 51 -6.13 -30.80 -21.60
N GLU A 52 -5.76 -30.64 -20.32
CA GLU A 52 -6.17 -29.46 -19.58
C GLU A 52 -5.86 -28.24 -20.45
N PRO A 53 -6.80 -27.28 -20.58
CA PRO A 53 -6.56 -26.10 -21.39
C PRO A 53 -5.24 -25.48 -20.91
N ALA A 54 -4.32 -25.25 -21.85
CA ALA A 54 -3.04 -24.63 -21.56
C ALA A 54 -3.30 -23.38 -20.72
N LYS A 55 -2.68 -23.29 -19.53
CA LYS A 55 -2.77 -22.10 -18.70
C LYS A 55 -2.42 -20.90 -19.58
N PRO A 56 -3.21 -19.81 -19.56
CA PRO A 56 -2.89 -18.62 -20.33
C PRO A 56 -1.48 -18.18 -19.96
N LYS A 57 -0.65 -17.84 -20.96
CA LYS A 57 0.78 -17.51 -20.77
C LYS A 57 1.00 -16.24 -19.94
N THR A 58 -0.05 -15.44 -19.75
CA THR A 58 -0.10 -14.20 -18.98
C THR A 58 -1.51 -13.97 -18.45
N VAL A 59 -1.65 -13.33 -17.29
CA VAL A 59 -2.94 -12.83 -16.77
C VAL A 59 -3.04 -11.35 -17.12
N ASP A 60 -4.14 -10.96 -17.77
CA ASP A 60 -4.44 -9.56 -18.08
C ASP A 60 -5.12 -8.88 -16.88
N ILE A 61 -4.32 -8.15 -16.10
CA ILE A 61 -4.77 -7.35 -14.96
C ILE A 61 -5.46 -6.05 -15.43
N ASP A 62 -5.30 -5.68 -16.70
CA ASP A 62 -5.89 -4.49 -17.32
C ASP A 62 -7.26 -4.74 -17.96
N ALA A 63 -7.76 -5.98 -17.89
CA ALA A 63 -9.11 -6.32 -18.31
C ALA A 63 -10.16 -5.40 -17.67
N GLU A 64 -11.23 -5.10 -18.39
CA GLU A 64 -12.33 -4.31 -17.86
C GLU A 64 -13.02 -5.05 -16.72
N VAL A 65 -13.18 -4.37 -15.60
CA VAL A 65 -13.92 -4.84 -14.44
C VAL A 65 -15.19 -4.02 -14.32
N ILE A 66 -16.32 -4.72 -14.26
CA ILE A 66 -17.63 -4.07 -14.09
C ILE A 66 -17.70 -3.45 -12.69
N ASP A 67 -17.90 -2.14 -12.63
CA ASP A 67 -18.12 -1.42 -11.37
C ASP A 67 -19.58 -1.61 -10.90
N THR A 68 -19.85 -2.77 -10.30
CA THR A 68 -21.18 -3.16 -9.79
C THR A 68 -21.66 -2.30 -8.62
N HIS A 69 -20.75 -1.57 -7.97
CA HIS A 69 -21.03 -0.77 -6.78
C HIS A 69 -21.00 0.73 -7.03
N HIS A 70 -20.82 1.15 -8.30
CA HIS A 70 -20.76 2.54 -8.73
C HIS A 70 -19.75 3.36 -7.90
N GLN A 71 -18.57 2.78 -7.67
CA GLN A 71 -17.50 3.40 -6.91
C GLN A 71 -16.80 4.51 -7.70
N LEU A 72 -16.88 4.47 -9.03
CA LEU A 72 -16.28 5.43 -9.93
C LEU A 72 -17.34 6.34 -10.58
N PRO A 73 -17.13 7.67 -10.58
CA PRO A 73 -18.03 8.57 -11.28
C PRO A 73 -17.88 8.40 -12.80
N VAL A 74 -18.87 8.87 -13.56
CA VAL A 74 -18.78 8.90 -15.02
C VAL A 74 -17.65 9.84 -15.45
N LEU A 75 -16.81 9.41 -16.39
CA LEU A 75 -15.76 10.25 -16.96
C LEU A 75 -16.37 11.46 -17.69
N PRO A 76 -15.74 12.64 -17.62
CA PRO A 76 -16.21 13.81 -18.35
C PRO A 76 -16.13 13.57 -19.86
N SER A 77 -17.03 14.21 -20.61
CA SER A 77 -17.04 14.20 -22.08
C SER A 77 -17.05 15.64 -22.59
N PRO A 78 -16.00 16.10 -23.30
CA PRO A 78 -14.80 15.35 -23.69
C PRO A 78 -13.87 15.04 -22.52
N LEU A 79 -12.98 14.06 -22.71
CA LEU A 79 -11.92 13.76 -21.73
C LEU A 79 -11.00 14.96 -21.54
N PRO A 80 -10.38 15.10 -20.35
CA PRO A 80 -9.45 16.19 -20.10
C PRO A 80 -8.23 16.09 -21.03
N LYS A 81 -7.77 17.23 -21.53
CA LYS A 81 -6.55 17.28 -22.34
C LYS A 81 -5.33 17.14 -21.43
N PRO A 82 -4.43 16.17 -21.67
CA PRO A 82 -3.21 16.04 -20.89
C PRO A 82 -2.30 17.27 -21.02
N HIS A 83 -1.65 17.64 -19.93
CA HIS A 83 -0.59 18.65 -19.92
C HIS A 83 0.63 18.13 -20.69
N ARG A 84 1.38 19.03 -21.36
CA ARG A 84 2.58 18.64 -22.12
C ARG A 84 3.69 18.01 -21.27
N GLU A 85 3.70 18.32 -19.99
CA GLU A 85 4.66 17.81 -19.01
C GLU A 85 4.11 16.67 -18.15
N PHE A 86 2.84 16.27 -18.36
CA PHE A 86 2.27 15.12 -17.67
C PHE A 86 3.02 13.85 -18.03
N VAL A 87 3.32 13.02 -17.03
CA VAL A 87 4.00 11.73 -17.22
C VAL A 87 3.18 10.65 -16.51
N HIS A 88 2.85 9.58 -17.23
CA HIS A 88 2.23 8.38 -16.66
C HIS A 88 3.26 7.25 -16.67
N CYS A 89 3.71 6.82 -15.49
CA CYS A 89 4.68 5.74 -15.33
C CYS A 89 3.99 4.46 -14.85
N MET A 90 4.42 3.32 -15.39
CA MET A 90 3.98 1.97 -15.02
C MET A 90 5.20 1.04 -14.97
N PRO A 91 5.19 -0.02 -14.16
CA PRO A 91 6.24 -1.03 -14.18
C PRO A 91 6.17 -1.87 -15.46
N PRO A 92 7.30 -2.44 -15.93
CA PRO A 92 8.60 -2.50 -15.26
C PRO A 92 9.52 -1.28 -15.49
N GLU A 93 9.14 -0.33 -16.33
CA GLU A 93 10.00 0.80 -16.67
C GLU A 93 10.25 1.69 -15.43
N PRO A 94 11.50 2.11 -15.18
CA PRO A 94 11.81 3.04 -14.09
C PRO A 94 10.99 4.34 -14.23
N PRO A 95 10.40 4.85 -13.14
CA PRO A 95 9.60 6.06 -13.24
C PRO A 95 10.45 7.29 -13.58
N THR A 96 9.87 8.19 -14.38
CA THR A 96 10.43 9.52 -14.63
C THR A 96 9.66 10.54 -13.80
N TYR A 97 10.35 11.26 -12.92
CA TYR A 97 9.73 12.18 -11.98
C TYR A 97 9.78 13.63 -12.47
N ARG A 98 8.63 14.31 -12.36
CA ARG A 98 8.50 15.77 -12.32
C ARG A 98 8.71 16.27 -10.89
N LYS A 99 8.70 17.59 -10.70
CA LYS A 99 8.79 18.21 -9.38
C LYS A 99 7.71 17.72 -8.40
N PHE A 100 6.51 17.46 -8.93
CA PHE A 100 5.42 16.87 -8.17
C PHE A 100 5.01 15.53 -8.76
N SER A 101 4.71 14.58 -7.88
CA SER A 101 4.36 13.22 -8.25
C SER A 101 3.28 12.62 -7.35
N VAL A 102 2.39 11.83 -7.96
CA VAL A 102 1.33 11.08 -7.27
C VAL A 102 1.54 9.59 -7.47
N PHE A 103 1.52 8.81 -6.39
CA PHE A 103 1.47 7.35 -6.45
C PHE A 103 0.03 6.86 -6.22
N THR A 104 -0.45 5.99 -7.09
CA THR A 104 -1.81 5.41 -7.04
C THR A 104 -1.80 4.07 -6.30
N ALA A 105 -1.62 4.12 -4.98
CA ALA A 105 -1.69 2.94 -4.11
C ALA A 105 -3.13 2.47 -3.95
N GLY A 106 -3.37 1.17 -3.86
CA GLY A 106 -4.74 0.71 -3.69
C GLY A 106 -5.04 -0.64 -4.30
N SER A 107 -6.33 -0.94 -4.33
CA SER A 107 -6.85 -2.19 -4.84
C SER A 107 -6.45 -2.42 -6.30
N ILE A 108 -5.73 -3.52 -6.55
CA ILE A 108 -5.52 -4.14 -7.86
C ILE A 108 -6.06 -5.58 -7.79
N GLU A 109 -5.60 -6.32 -6.77
CA GLU A 109 -5.99 -7.70 -6.45
C GLU A 109 -6.04 -8.62 -7.68
N MET A 110 -4.92 -8.70 -8.41
CA MET A 110 -4.80 -9.52 -9.63
C MET A 110 -5.89 -9.21 -10.68
N GLY A 111 -6.28 -7.95 -10.79
CA GLY A 111 -7.25 -7.49 -11.78
C GLY A 111 -8.70 -7.55 -11.33
N LYS A 112 -9.01 -7.88 -10.06
CA LYS A 112 -10.39 -7.86 -9.55
C LYS A 112 -10.92 -6.47 -9.24
N ALA A 113 -10.05 -5.51 -8.94
CA ALA A 113 -10.47 -4.17 -8.59
C ALA A 113 -10.94 -3.39 -9.83
N VAL A 114 -11.95 -2.52 -9.65
CA VAL A 114 -12.37 -1.55 -10.68
C VAL A 114 -11.17 -0.76 -11.20
N GLN A 115 -11.24 -0.29 -12.45
CA GLN A 115 -10.13 0.38 -13.15
C GLN A 115 -9.88 1.83 -12.69
N TRP A 116 -9.84 2.03 -11.37
CA TRP A 116 -9.75 3.34 -10.72
C TRP A 116 -8.42 4.05 -11.01
N GLN A 117 -7.31 3.32 -11.21
CA GLN A 117 -6.02 3.93 -11.54
C GLN A 117 -6.07 4.63 -12.89
N LYS A 118 -6.66 4.00 -13.92
CA LYS A 118 -6.84 4.59 -15.25
C LYS A 118 -7.66 5.88 -15.17
N GLN A 119 -8.68 5.88 -14.33
CA GLN A 119 -9.51 7.07 -14.10
C GLN A 119 -8.75 8.17 -13.34
N MET A 120 -7.98 7.82 -12.31
CA MET A 120 -7.15 8.79 -11.57
C MET A 120 -6.11 9.45 -12.50
N VAL A 121 -5.40 8.64 -13.30
CA VAL A 121 -4.46 9.12 -14.33
C VAL A 121 -5.14 10.11 -15.27
N THR A 122 -6.32 9.75 -15.79
CA THR A 122 -7.09 10.62 -16.70
C THR A 122 -7.47 11.94 -16.05
N MET A 123 -7.97 11.89 -14.81
CA MET A 123 -8.43 13.07 -14.06
C MET A 123 -7.27 13.97 -13.60
N LEU A 124 -6.07 13.43 -13.42
CA LEU A 124 -4.86 14.18 -13.09
C LEU A 124 -4.06 14.62 -14.32
N SER A 125 -4.35 14.06 -15.50
CA SER A 125 -3.64 14.37 -16.75
C SER A 125 -3.51 15.85 -17.12
N PRO A 126 -4.44 16.76 -16.75
CA PRO A 126 -4.26 18.19 -17.01
C PRO A 126 -3.15 18.87 -16.18
N LEU A 127 -2.51 18.16 -15.25
CA LEU A 127 -1.47 18.70 -14.39
C LEU A 127 -0.06 18.38 -14.93
N PRO A 128 0.93 19.27 -14.75
CA PRO A 128 2.34 19.07 -15.13
C PRO A 128 3.11 18.13 -14.17
N ILE A 129 2.55 16.96 -13.84
CA ILE A 129 3.07 16.06 -12.79
C ILE A 129 3.39 14.66 -13.32
N THR A 130 4.08 13.87 -12.50
CA THR A 130 4.19 12.41 -12.70
C THR A 130 3.09 11.68 -11.95
N VAL A 131 2.43 10.70 -12.58
CA VAL A 131 1.56 9.73 -11.93
C VAL A 131 2.17 8.34 -12.05
N ASN A 132 2.52 7.76 -10.91
CA ASN A 132 3.03 6.41 -10.78
C ASN A 132 1.87 5.44 -10.57
N ASN A 133 1.62 4.59 -11.57
CA ASN A 133 0.57 3.59 -11.57
C ASN A 133 1.16 2.18 -11.45
N PRO A 134 1.02 1.50 -10.30
CA PRO A 134 1.57 0.16 -10.13
C PRO A 134 0.79 -0.93 -10.90
N ARG A 135 -0.43 -0.64 -11.36
CA ARG A 135 -1.23 -1.59 -12.15
C ARG A 135 -0.65 -1.71 -13.57
N ARG A 136 -0.04 -2.86 -13.86
CA ARG A 136 0.44 -3.24 -15.20
C ARG A 136 -0.38 -4.38 -15.79
N GLY A 137 -0.61 -4.35 -17.10
CA GLY A 137 -1.52 -5.27 -17.77
C GLY A 137 -1.08 -6.73 -17.77
N GLN A 138 0.12 -7.06 -18.26
CA GLN A 138 0.54 -8.45 -18.40
C GLN A 138 1.32 -8.91 -17.16
N TRP A 139 0.73 -9.83 -16.39
CA TRP A 139 1.40 -10.49 -15.26
C TRP A 139 1.73 -11.95 -15.59
N ASP A 140 2.94 -12.38 -15.21
CA ASP A 140 3.36 -13.77 -15.36
C ASP A 140 2.60 -14.68 -14.36
N PRO A 141 1.75 -15.60 -14.82
CA PRO A 141 0.98 -16.50 -13.95
C PRO A 141 1.86 -17.46 -13.15
N ASP A 142 3.10 -17.70 -13.61
CA ASP A 142 4.06 -18.56 -12.94
C ASP A 142 4.91 -17.79 -11.92
N ALA A 143 4.78 -16.45 -11.87
CA ALA A 143 5.42 -15.64 -10.84
C ALA A 143 4.84 -15.99 -9.47
N THR A 144 5.68 -16.57 -8.61
CA THR A 144 5.33 -16.86 -7.23
C THR A 144 5.43 -15.57 -6.40
N GLN A 145 4.59 -15.44 -5.38
CA GLN A 145 4.67 -14.34 -4.40
C GLN A 145 5.85 -14.52 -3.41
N GLU A 146 6.89 -15.25 -3.82
CA GLU A 146 8.08 -15.48 -3.04
C GLU A 146 9.12 -14.41 -3.39
N ALA A 147 9.78 -13.83 -2.39
CA ALA A 147 10.76 -12.76 -2.59
C ALA A 147 11.97 -13.13 -3.48
N ARG A 148 12.20 -14.43 -3.73
CA ARG A 148 13.25 -14.93 -4.64
C ARG A 148 12.83 -14.94 -6.11
N ASN A 149 11.54 -14.79 -6.41
CA ASN A 149 11.07 -14.67 -7.78
C ASN A 149 11.41 -13.27 -8.29
N GLU A 150 12.18 -13.19 -9.38
CA GLU A 150 12.71 -11.93 -9.90
C GLU A 150 11.61 -10.99 -10.38
N ALA A 151 10.63 -11.50 -11.13
CA ALA A 151 9.51 -10.69 -11.64
C ALA A 151 8.62 -10.13 -10.52
N PHE A 152 8.41 -10.91 -9.45
CA PHE A 152 7.71 -10.45 -8.26
C PHE A 152 8.52 -9.40 -7.50
N ARG A 153 9.82 -9.64 -7.33
CA ARG A 153 10.72 -8.70 -6.66
C ARG A 153 10.82 -7.37 -7.40
N GLU A 154 10.96 -7.38 -8.72
CA GLU A 154 11.02 -6.16 -9.54
C GLU A 154 9.76 -5.30 -9.36
N GLN A 155 8.58 -5.92 -9.35
CA GLN A 155 7.33 -5.20 -9.09
C GLN A 155 7.34 -4.55 -7.70
N VAL A 156 7.68 -5.31 -6.65
CA VAL A 156 7.65 -4.83 -5.27
C VAL A 156 8.70 -3.72 -5.05
N GLU A 157 9.91 -3.88 -5.59
CA GLU A 157 10.97 -2.87 -5.48
C GLU A 157 10.63 -1.60 -6.27
N TRP A 158 9.95 -1.73 -7.42
CA TRP A 158 9.40 -0.59 -8.17
C TRP A 158 8.37 0.17 -7.34
N GLU A 159 7.41 -0.55 -6.74
CA GLU A 159 6.36 0.02 -5.89
C GLU A 159 6.96 0.74 -4.67
N LEU A 160 7.89 0.10 -3.95
CA LEU A 160 8.57 0.70 -2.80
C LEU A 160 9.36 1.95 -3.20
N SER A 161 10.12 1.90 -4.30
CA SER A 161 10.90 3.05 -4.78
C SER A 161 10.00 4.21 -5.20
N ALA A 162 8.90 3.93 -5.89
CA ALA A 162 7.96 4.95 -6.33
C ALA A 162 7.14 5.53 -5.17
N LEU A 163 6.77 4.72 -4.18
CA LEU A 163 6.20 5.19 -2.92
C LEU A 163 7.17 6.12 -2.18
N GLU A 164 8.45 5.79 -2.10
CA GLU A 164 9.49 6.63 -1.47
C GLU A 164 9.57 8.02 -2.13
N GLN A 165 9.59 8.05 -3.47
CA GLN A 165 9.75 9.28 -4.24
C GLN A 165 8.48 10.10 -4.41
N ALA A 166 7.29 9.58 -4.11
CA ALA A 166 6.02 10.30 -4.31
C ALA A 166 5.85 11.53 -3.39
N ASP A 167 5.27 12.61 -3.90
CA ASP A 167 4.84 13.78 -3.10
C ASP A 167 3.49 13.56 -2.44
N VAL A 168 2.61 12.82 -3.11
CA VAL A 168 1.29 12.40 -2.64
C VAL A 168 1.10 10.92 -2.95
N ILE A 169 0.62 10.16 -1.97
CA ILE A 169 0.18 8.78 -2.13
C ILE A 169 -1.32 8.77 -1.94
N CYS A 170 -2.06 8.49 -3.00
CA CYS A 170 -3.50 8.26 -2.88
C CYS A 170 -3.75 6.76 -2.72
N PHE A 171 -4.51 6.41 -1.68
CA PHE A 171 -4.99 5.06 -1.42
C PHE A 171 -6.43 4.95 -1.84
N PHE A 172 -6.77 3.97 -2.67
CA PHE A 172 -8.16 3.62 -2.97
C PHE A 172 -8.45 2.18 -2.56
N PHE A 173 -9.43 1.99 -1.70
CA PHE A 173 -9.93 0.68 -1.27
C PHE A 173 -11.24 0.35 -1.98
N ASP A 174 -11.17 -0.54 -2.96
CA ASP A 174 -12.33 -1.12 -3.63
C ASP A 174 -13.10 -2.01 -2.65
N CYS A 175 -14.39 -1.73 -2.45
CA CYS A 175 -15.23 -2.44 -1.49
C CYS A 175 -15.44 -3.93 -1.82
N THR A 176 -15.08 -4.38 -3.03
CA THR A 176 -15.15 -5.78 -3.46
C THR A 176 -13.85 -6.56 -3.25
N THR A 177 -12.81 -5.91 -2.73
CA THR A 177 -11.46 -6.47 -2.56
C THR A 177 -11.05 -6.64 -1.11
N MET A 178 -9.98 -7.40 -0.87
CA MET A 178 -9.36 -7.58 0.45
C MET A 178 -8.20 -6.61 0.70
N SER A 179 -7.43 -6.28 -0.36
CA SER A 179 -6.34 -5.29 -0.35
C SER A 179 -5.30 -5.39 0.81
N PRO A 180 -4.73 -6.59 1.11
CA PRO A 180 -3.81 -6.75 2.24
C PRO A 180 -2.49 -5.99 2.09
N VAL A 181 -1.90 -5.98 0.88
CA VAL A 181 -0.65 -5.24 0.60
C VAL A 181 -0.89 -3.73 0.72
N THR A 182 -2.00 -3.24 0.20
CA THR A 182 -2.42 -1.84 0.36
C THR A 182 -2.56 -1.44 1.84
N MET A 183 -3.12 -2.31 2.68
CA MET A 183 -3.20 -2.04 4.13
C MET A 183 -1.81 -1.99 4.78
N LEU A 184 -0.87 -2.84 4.35
CA LEU A 184 0.52 -2.82 4.78
C LEU A 184 1.21 -1.50 4.39
N GLU A 185 1.03 -1.07 3.14
CA GLU A 185 1.57 0.20 2.61
C GLU A 185 0.98 1.42 3.32
N LEU A 186 -0.33 1.42 3.60
CA LEU A 186 -0.95 2.47 4.40
C LEU A 186 -0.30 2.56 5.78
N GLY A 187 -0.06 1.42 6.43
CA GLY A 187 0.66 1.37 7.70
C GLY A 187 2.10 1.89 7.60
N LEU A 188 2.80 1.59 6.51
CA LEU A 188 4.17 2.05 6.25
C LEU A 188 4.25 3.57 6.09
N TRP A 189 3.25 4.19 5.46
CA TRP A 189 3.24 5.61 5.11
C TRP A 189 2.33 6.48 5.99
N ALA A 190 1.65 5.93 6.98
CA ALA A 190 0.64 6.63 7.79
C ALA A 190 1.16 7.93 8.44
N ALA A 191 2.43 8.00 8.82
CA ALA A 191 3.04 9.14 9.50
C ALA A 191 3.88 10.05 8.57
N SER A 192 3.69 9.97 7.24
CA SER A 192 4.54 10.65 6.26
C SER A 192 4.02 11.99 5.74
N ASP A 193 2.84 12.42 6.17
CA ASP A 193 2.15 13.64 5.71
C ASP A 193 1.91 13.74 4.20
N LYS A 194 2.06 12.64 3.45
CA LYS A 194 1.80 12.58 2.00
C LYS A 194 0.62 11.68 1.63
N VAL A 195 -0.07 11.11 2.62
CA VAL A 195 -1.10 10.10 2.38
C VAL A 195 -2.48 10.73 2.34
N ILE A 196 -3.28 10.34 1.35
CA ILE A 196 -4.72 10.55 1.32
C ILE A 196 -5.44 9.22 1.04
N VAL A 197 -6.56 8.98 1.72
CA VAL A 197 -7.28 7.69 1.65
C VAL A 197 -8.70 7.87 1.15
N CYS A 198 -9.10 7.08 0.15
CA CYS A 198 -10.49 6.82 -0.21
C CYS A 198 -10.86 5.41 0.25
N CYS A 199 -11.79 5.32 1.20
CA CYS A 199 -12.22 4.04 1.76
C CYS A 199 -13.72 4.05 2.03
N ASP A 200 -14.46 3.40 1.14
CA ASP A 200 -15.90 3.19 1.28
C ASP A 200 -16.19 2.35 2.55
N LYS A 201 -17.25 2.71 3.27
CA LYS A 201 -17.70 2.01 4.50
C LYS A 201 -18.02 0.54 4.28
N ARG A 202 -18.31 0.13 3.03
CA ARG A 202 -18.56 -1.26 2.61
C ARG A 202 -17.28 -2.10 2.54
N PHE A 203 -16.10 -1.48 2.50
CA PHE A 203 -14.84 -2.23 2.55
C PHE A 203 -14.75 -3.06 3.83
N TRP A 204 -14.40 -4.33 3.72
CA TRP A 204 -14.49 -5.32 4.82
C TRP A 204 -13.66 -4.97 6.08
N ARG A 205 -12.65 -4.10 5.93
CA ARG A 205 -11.83 -3.57 7.03
C ARG A 205 -11.89 -2.04 7.14
N ALA A 206 -12.94 -1.40 6.63
CA ALA A 206 -13.11 0.05 6.64
C ALA A 206 -12.88 0.67 8.02
N GLY A 207 -13.44 0.08 9.08
CA GLY A 207 -13.23 0.56 10.45
C GLY A 207 -11.76 0.59 10.89
N ASN A 208 -10.93 -0.36 10.46
CA ASN A 208 -9.49 -0.33 10.77
C ASN A 208 -8.79 0.81 10.01
N VAL A 209 -9.13 0.97 8.72
CA VAL A 209 -8.60 2.04 7.88
C VAL A 209 -8.97 3.40 8.45
N HIS A 210 -10.25 3.61 8.79
CA HIS A 210 -10.74 4.88 9.34
C HIS A 210 -10.10 5.22 10.70
N ILE A 211 -9.97 4.26 11.61
CA ILE A 211 -9.30 4.47 12.91
C ILE A 211 -7.83 4.85 12.72
N VAL A 212 -7.12 4.21 11.78
CA VAL A 212 -5.74 4.60 11.45
C VAL A 212 -5.70 6.02 10.89
N CYS A 213 -6.61 6.36 9.97
CA CYS A 213 -6.66 7.70 9.40
C CYS A 213 -6.88 8.77 10.47
N GLU A 214 -7.87 8.56 11.35
CA GLU A 214 -8.14 9.46 12.48
C GLU A 214 -6.93 9.59 13.41
N ARG A 215 -6.32 8.45 13.79
CA ARG A 215 -5.19 8.42 14.72
C ARG A 215 -3.97 9.18 14.22
N TYR A 216 -3.70 9.12 12.91
CA TYR A 216 -2.53 9.77 12.30
C TYR A 216 -2.88 11.09 11.61
N GLY A 217 -4.13 11.57 11.69
CA GLY A 217 -4.56 12.81 11.04
C GLY A 217 -4.52 12.74 9.51
N ILE A 218 -4.68 11.55 8.93
CA ILE A 218 -4.67 11.33 7.48
C ILE A 218 -6.02 11.80 6.91
N PRO A 219 -6.03 12.70 5.91
CA PRO A 219 -7.27 13.06 5.24
C PRO A 219 -7.86 11.83 4.54
N SER A 220 -9.15 11.59 4.79
CA SER A 220 -9.88 10.50 4.16
C SER A 220 -11.22 10.94 3.59
N VAL A 221 -11.66 10.25 2.54
CA VAL A 221 -12.94 10.43 1.85
C VAL A 221 -13.63 9.08 1.66
N ASP A 222 -14.94 9.10 1.49
CA ASP A 222 -15.76 7.87 1.36
C ASP A 222 -15.88 7.38 -0.10
N ASN A 223 -15.58 8.22 -1.09
CA ASN A 223 -15.83 7.93 -2.51
C ASN A 223 -14.75 8.52 -3.45
N PHE A 224 -14.68 8.02 -4.67
CA PHE A 224 -13.68 8.43 -5.66
C PHE A 224 -13.87 9.87 -6.16
N GLU A 225 -15.12 10.35 -6.25
CA GLU A 225 -15.44 11.71 -6.71
C GLU A 225 -14.75 12.77 -5.83
N ASP A 226 -14.72 12.53 -4.51
CA ASP A 226 -14.03 13.38 -3.53
C ASP A 226 -12.51 13.15 -3.47
N LEU A 227 -12.01 12.00 -3.95
CA LEU A 227 -10.57 11.68 -3.91
C LEU A 227 -9.76 12.58 -4.83
N VAL A 228 -10.19 12.78 -6.08
CA VAL A 228 -9.49 13.62 -7.07
C VAL A 228 -9.27 15.05 -6.57
N PRO A 229 -10.29 15.81 -6.12
CA PRO A 229 -10.08 17.17 -5.62
C PRO A 229 -9.22 17.19 -4.36
N ALA A 230 -9.31 16.16 -3.51
CA ALA A 230 -8.50 16.11 -2.30
C ALA A 230 -7.01 15.80 -2.58
N VAL A 231 -6.70 14.98 -3.58
CA VAL A 231 -5.32 14.82 -4.11
C VAL A 231 -4.78 16.14 -4.64
N ARG A 232 -5.58 16.88 -5.43
CA ARG A 232 -5.20 18.20 -5.97
C ARG A 232 -4.90 19.20 -4.86
N LYS A 233 -5.78 19.27 -3.86
CA LYS A 233 -5.59 20.11 -2.67
C LYS A 233 -4.31 19.76 -1.91
N MET A 234 -3.99 18.47 -1.79
CA MET A 234 -2.74 18.06 -1.14
C MET A 234 -1.51 18.48 -1.94
N LEU A 235 -1.54 18.36 -3.27
CA LEU A 235 -0.46 18.87 -4.13
C LEU A 235 -0.24 20.38 -3.94
N GLU A 236 -1.33 21.16 -3.87
CA GLU A 236 -1.28 22.60 -3.57
C GLU A 236 -0.66 22.88 -2.20
N GLN A 237 -1.05 22.11 -1.16
CA GLN A 237 -0.48 22.21 0.19
C GLN A 237 1.02 21.85 0.22
N LYS A 238 1.47 20.98 -0.69
CA LYS A 238 2.90 20.66 -0.90
C LYS A 238 3.63 21.74 -1.72
N GLY A 239 2.94 22.82 -2.09
CA GLY A 239 3.53 23.98 -2.76
C GLY A 239 3.39 23.96 -4.28
N MET A 240 2.58 23.07 -4.85
CA MET A 240 2.27 23.12 -6.27
C MET A 240 1.43 24.36 -6.56
N GLN A 241 1.97 25.25 -7.38
CA GLN A 241 1.29 26.44 -7.88
C GLN A 241 1.39 26.45 -9.39
N LEU A 242 0.28 26.78 -10.05
CA LEU A 242 0.17 26.78 -11.50
C LEU A 242 -0.01 28.21 -12.04
N GLU A 243 0.59 28.49 -13.19
CA GLU A 243 0.27 29.67 -13.98
C GLU A 243 -1.09 29.53 -14.69
N ASN A 244 -1.60 30.62 -15.27
CA ASN A 244 -2.86 30.62 -16.01
C ASN A 244 -2.89 29.66 -17.21
N ASN A 245 -1.72 29.27 -17.72
CA ASN A 245 -1.58 28.33 -18.83
C ASN A 245 -1.50 26.85 -18.37
N GLY A 246 -1.49 26.58 -17.07
CA GLY A 246 -1.40 25.24 -16.47
C GLY A 246 0.02 24.76 -16.12
N ASP A 247 1.07 25.54 -16.42
CA ASP A 247 2.45 25.19 -16.08
C ASP A 247 2.74 25.39 -14.59
N ILE A 248 3.71 24.66 -14.03
CA ILE A 248 4.21 24.91 -12.66
C ILE A 248 4.94 26.25 -12.62
N ILE A 249 4.71 27.03 -11.55
CA ILE A 249 5.51 28.22 -11.26
C ILE A 249 6.94 27.78 -10.89
N GLY A 250 7.91 28.17 -11.72
CA GLY A 250 9.33 27.85 -11.58
C GLY A 250 9.74 26.55 -12.28
N GLU A 251 10.90 26.01 -11.92
CA GLU A 251 11.42 24.78 -12.53
C GLU A 251 10.56 23.56 -12.13
N ASN A 252 10.31 22.68 -13.11
CA ASN A 252 9.57 21.43 -12.93
C ASN A 252 10.52 20.22 -12.85
N GLU A 253 11.57 20.35 -12.04
CA GLU A 253 12.60 19.34 -11.86
C GLU A 253 12.40 18.54 -10.57
N HIS A 254 12.64 17.23 -10.65
CA HIS A 254 12.57 16.34 -9.51
C HIS A 254 13.78 16.51 -8.60
N VAL A 255 13.54 16.51 -7.29
CA VAL A 255 14.58 16.40 -6.27
C VAL A 255 14.42 15.05 -5.60
N GLU A 256 15.45 14.21 -5.70
CA GLU A 256 15.43 12.86 -5.14
C GLU A 256 15.18 12.91 -3.63
N LYS A 257 14.16 12.16 -3.18
CA LYS A 257 13.77 12.09 -1.78
C LYS A 257 14.62 11.02 -1.08
N PRO A 258 15.26 11.32 0.06
CA PRO A 258 16.05 10.33 0.78
C PRO A 258 15.16 9.22 1.33
N LYS A 259 15.69 8.00 1.39
CA LYS A 259 14.98 6.86 1.97
C LYS A 259 14.62 7.11 3.45
N PRO A 260 13.44 6.65 3.91
CA PRO A 260 13.08 6.73 5.33
C PRO A 260 14.13 6.07 6.21
N LYS A 261 14.61 6.81 7.22
CA LYS A 261 15.57 6.31 8.21
C LYS A 261 14.86 5.87 9.49
N LYS A 262 15.44 4.88 10.18
CA LYS A 262 14.96 4.49 11.51
C LYS A 262 15.17 5.63 12.50
N LYS A 263 14.28 5.74 13.48
CA LYS A 263 14.38 6.73 14.57
C LYS A 263 15.76 6.71 15.26
N THR A 264 16.28 5.53 15.57
CA THR A 264 17.60 5.38 16.20
C THR A 264 18.74 5.93 15.34
N GLN A 265 18.62 5.84 14.01
CA GLN A 265 19.61 6.40 13.10
C GLN A 265 19.51 7.94 13.09
N LEU A 266 18.29 8.49 13.06
CA LEU A 266 18.06 9.94 13.12
C LEU A 266 18.53 10.54 14.45
N GLU A 267 18.32 9.83 15.56
CA GLU A 267 18.80 10.24 16.89
C GLU A 267 20.33 10.26 16.96
N ALA A 268 21.00 9.23 16.42
CA ALA A 268 22.46 9.19 16.34
C ALA A 268 23.03 10.30 15.45
N GLU A 269 22.41 10.57 14.29
CA GLU A 269 22.79 11.68 13.41
C GLU A 269 22.61 13.04 14.11
N LYS A 270 21.53 13.21 14.87
CA LYS A 270 21.28 14.42 15.66
C LYS A 270 22.31 14.62 16.78
N GLU A 271 22.66 13.57 17.51
CA GLU A 271 23.68 13.63 18.57
C GLU A 271 25.08 13.94 18.00
N ASP A 272 25.41 13.40 16.83
CA ASP A 272 26.67 13.72 16.15
C ASP A 272 26.71 15.18 15.69
N LEU A 273 25.65 15.66 15.05
CA LEU A 273 25.52 17.07 14.65
C LEU A 273 25.64 18.02 15.85
N GLN A 274 25.03 17.67 17.00
CA GLN A 274 25.15 18.48 18.21
C GLN A 274 26.60 18.55 18.70
N ARG A 275 27.34 17.44 18.71
CA ARG A 275 28.77 17.43 19.07
C ARG A 275 29.62 18.29 18.14
N GLN A 276 29.31 18.30 16.84
CA GLN A 276 30.01 19.16 15.88
C GLN A 276 29.74 20.64 16.13
N ILE A 277 28.48 21.00 16.44
CA ILE A 277 28.09 22.37 16.80
C ILE A 277 28.86 22.83 18.04
N ASP A 278 28.85 22.03 19.11
CA ASP A 278 29.53 22.37 20.36
C ASP A 278 31.05 22.57 20.16
N ALA A 279 31.66 21.72 19.32
CA ALA A 279 33.08 21.83 18.98
C ALA A 279 33.40 23.12 18.17
N LEU A 280 32.54 23.49 17.23
CA LEU A 280 32.69 24.72 16.44
C LEU A 280 32.49 25.97 17.31
N GLU A 281 31.53 25.96 18.24
CA GLU A 281 31.32 27.05 19.19
C GLU A 281 32.54 27.25 20.10
N ALA A 282 33.15 26.16 20.58
CA ALA A 282 34.38 26.23 21.37
C ALA A 282 35.57 26.80 20.56
N GLN A 283 35.72 26.42 19.29
CA GLN A 283 36.75 26.97 18.40
C GLN A 283 36.52 28.46 18.12
N LEU A 284 35.27 28.87 17.93
CA LEU A 284 34.91 30.27 17.69
C LEU A 284 35.15 31.13 18.95
N ALA A 285 34.88 30.59 20.14
CA ALA A 285 35.21 31.25 21.40
C ALA A 285 36.72 31.46 21.56
N ASN A 286 37.52 30.45 21.22
CA ASN A 286 38.98 30.51 21.33
C ASN A 286 39.65 31.41 20.29
N SER A 287 39.00 31.70 19.16
CA SER A 287 39.53 32.58 18.09
C SER A 287 39.15 34.05 18.24
N LYS A 288 38.27 34.38 19.21
CA LYS A 288 37.89 35.76 19.57
C LYS A 288 38.72 36.33 20.73
N VAL A 289 39.65 35.54 21.27
CA VAL A 289 40.62 35.93 22.32
C VAL A 289 41.98 36.17 21.66
#